data_AF-A0A0S3K988-F1
#
_entry.id   AF-A0A0S3K988-F1
#
_cell.length_a   1.000
_cell.length_b   1.000
_cell.length_c   1.000
_cell.angle_alpha   90.00
_cell.angle_beta   90.00
_cell.angle_gamma   90.00
#
_symmetry.space_group_name_H-M   'P 1'
#
loop_
_entity.id
_entity.type
_entity.pdbx_description
1 polymer ?
#
loop_
_entity_poly.entity_id
_entity_poly.type
_entity_poly.pdbx_seq_one_letter_code
_entity_poly.pdbx_strand_id
1 'polypeptide(L)'
;MTSDYDSLAQEFLAGLIPEERTRLYNDLLALEDVHKLNQHSSYYTFKNLKRAVHRHSERRKRTFRYMNNLSNELVIHQIHEQHFFKNNYCIHVYFNATEYSYVFIDQLLAHLKAPATSPLRSFQEITV
;
A
#
# COMPACT_ATOMS: atom_id res chain seq x y z
N MET A 1 8.41 4.99 -17.34
CA MET A 1 8.25 5.35 -15.92
C MET A 1 6.96 4.78 -15.35
N THR A 2 5.74 5.13 -15.82
CA THR A 2 4.49 4.50 -15.33
C THR A 2 4.28 3.08 -15.86
N SER A 3 4.75 2.81 -17.08
CA SER A 3 4.76 1.48 -17.73
C SER A 3 5.51 0.42 -16.92
N ASP A 4 6.58 0.83 -16.23
CA ASP A 4 7.49 -0.08 -15.54
C ASP A 4 6.90 -0.52 -14.20
N TYR A 5 6.04 0.32 -13.59
CA TYR A 5 5.29 -0.03 -12.38
C TYR A 5 4.17 -1.02 -12.66
N ASP A 6 3.59 -0.97 -13.86
CA ASP A 6 2.46 -1.81 -14.25
C ASP A 6 2.89 -3.28 -14.41
N SER A 7 4.00 -3.51 -15.12
CA SER A 7 4.59 -4.84 -15.29
C SER A 7 5.08 -5.43 -13.96
N LEU A 8 5.74 -4.62 -13.13
CA LEU A 8 6.21 -5.04 -11.81
C LEU A 8 5.05 -5.41 -10.86
N ALA A 9 3.97 -4.63 -10.89
CA ALA A 9 2.79 -4.91 -10.08
C ALA A 9 2.15 -6.23 -10.51
N GLN A 10 2.00 -6.46 -11.82
CA GLN A 10 1.45 -7.70 -12.35
C GLN A 10 2.31 -8.93 -11.98
N GLU A 11 3.64 -8.82 -12.13
CA GLU A 11 4.59 -9.89 -11.79
C GLU A 11 4.55 -10.21 -10.29
N PHE A 12 4.55 -9.19 -9.43
CA PHE A 12 4.48 -9.39 -7.99
C PHE A 12 3.19 -10.12 -7.58
N LEU A 13 2.04 -9.68 -8.10
CA LEU A 13 0.74 -10.25 -7.80
C LEU A 13 0.57 -11.68 -8.36
N ALA A 14 1.23 -12.02 -9.46
CA ALA A 14 1.23 -13.37 -10.01
C ALA A 14 1.95 -14.37 -9.08
N GLY A 15 2.92 -13.90 -8.29
CA GLY A 15 3.65 -14.72 -7.33
C GLY A 15 2.97 -14.89 -5.96
N LEU A 16 1.83 -14.23 -5.70
CA LEU A 16 1.11 -14.31 -4.43
C LEU A 16 0.06 -15.42 -4.43
N ILE A 17 -0.11 -16.10 -3.30
CA ILE A 17 -1.23 -17.02 -3.11
C ILE A 17 -2.55 -16.24 -2.95
N PRO A 18 -3.72 -16.85 -3.24
CA PRO A 18 -5.02 -16.17 -3.18
C PRO A 18 -5.33 -15.51 -1.83
N GLU A 19 -4.93 -16.14 -0.72
CA GLU A 19 -5.12 -15.64 0.63
C GLU A 19 -4.29 -14.38 0.88
N GLU A 20 -3.02 -14.40 0.48
CA GLU A 20 -2.09 -13.26 0.58
C GLU A 20 -2.55 -12.11 -0.32
N ARG A 21 -3.05 -12.42 -1.51
CA ARG A 21 -3.62 -11.44 -2.44
C ARG A 21 -4.83 -10.73 -1.83
N THR A 22 -5.72 -11.48 -1.16
CA THR A 22 -6.88 -10.91 -0.46
C THR A 22 -6.47 -10.06 0.74
N ARG A 23 -5.48 -10.53 1.51
CA ARG A 23 -4.93 -9.78 2.64
C ARG A 23 -4.28 -8.47 2.18
N LEU A 24 -3.43 -8.54 1.16
CA LEU A 24 -2.80 -7.39 0.54
C LEU A 24 -3.86 -6.40 0.05
N TYR A 25 -4.89 -6.88 -0.66
CA TYR A 25 -5.96 -6.02 -1.14
C TYR A 25 -6.65 -5.24 -0.02
N ASN A 26 -7.04 -5.91 1.07
CA ASN A 26 -7.69 -5.27 2.21
C ASN A 26 -6.76 -4.25 2.90
N ASP A 27 -5.47 -4.60 3.07
CA ASP A 27 -4.49 -3.70 3.66
C ASP A 27 -4.23 -2.47 2.77
N LEU A 28 -4.20 -2.64 1.44
CA LEU A 28 -4.02 -1.55 0.49
C LEU A 28 -5.26 -0.64 0.41
N LEU A 29 -6.48 -1.17 0.53
CA LEU A 29 -7.69 -0.36 0.64
C LEU A 29 -7.66 0.52 1.89
N ALA A 30 -7.30 -0.06 3.04
CA ALA A 30 -7.15 0.70 4.27
C ALA A 30 -6.04 1.76 4.16
N LEU A 31 -4.96 1.46 3.44
CA LEU A 31 -3.88 2.41 3.16
C LEU A 31 -4.36 3.58 2.27
N GLU A 32 -5.16 3.30 1.24
CA GLU A 32 -5.75 4.29 0.32
C GLU A 32 -6.64 5.29 1.08
N ASP A 33 -7.50 4.81 1.97
CA ASP A 33 -8.39 5.65 2.78
C ASP A 33 -7.60 6.56 3.73
N VAL A 34 -6.56 6.02 4.38
CA VAL A 34 -5.69 6.80 5.26
C VAL A 34 -4.88 7.81 4.45
N HIS A 35 -4.40 7.46 3.26
CA HIS A 35 -3.68 8.38 2.39
C HIS A 35 -4.58 9.55 1.98
N LYS A 36 -5.81 9.29 1.49
CA LYS A 36 -6.78 10.33 1.11
C LYS A 36 -7.15 11.25 2.26
N LEU A 37 -7.34 10.71 3.47
CA LEU A 37 -7.65 11.50 4.66
C LEU A 37 -6.49 12.43 5.04
N ASN A 38 -5.24 11.96 4.90
CA ASN A 38 -4.04 12.71 5.30
C ASN A 38 -3.49 13.64 4.20
N GLN A 39 -3.75 13.36 2.92
CA GLN A 39 -3.27 14.15 1.78
C GLN A 39 -3.76 15.60 1.82
N HIS A 40 -4.90 15.85 2.46
CA HIS A 40 -5.50 17.19 2.59
C HIS A 40 -5.39 17.79 3.99
N SER A 41 -4.71 17.12 4.93
CA SER A 41 -4.77 17.51 6.33
C SER A 41 -3.42 17.68 7.02
N SER A 42 -2.90 18.91 6.92
CA SER A 42 -1.97 19.42 7.93
C SER A 42 -2.77 20.01 9.10
N TYR A 43 -3.08 19.19 10.11
CA TYR A 43 -3.80 19.67 11.29
C TYR A 43 -2.83 20.28 12.32
N TYR A 44 -2.96 21.58 12.58
CA TYR A 44 -2.39 22.20 13.78
C TYR A 44 -3.26 21.85 14.98
N THR A 45 -2.77 21.00 15.88
CA THR A 45 -3.52 20.61 17.08
C THR A 45 -3.35 21.66 18.20
N PHE A 46 -3.99 22.83 18.04
CA PHE A 46 -4.03 23.87 19.09
C PHE A 46 -4.78 23.46 20.37
N LYS A 47 -5.49 22.32 20.37
CA LYS A 47 -6.29 21.83 21.50
C LYS A 47 -5.48 21.41 22.74
N ASN A 48 -4.15 21.40 22.65
CA ASN A 48 -3.25 20.89 23.70
C ASN A 48 -2.26 21.95 24.26
N LEU A 49 -2.56 23.24 24.14
CA LEU A 49 -1.68 24.32 24.62
C LEU A 49 -1.29 24.18 26.11
N LYS A 50 -2.12 23.50 26.93
CA LYS A 50 -1.84 23.22 28.35
C LYS A 50 -0.84 22.06 28.62
N ARG A 51 -0.41 21.31 27.59
CA ARG A 51 0.52 20.15 27.71
C ARG A 51 1.89 20.39 27.07
N ALA A 52 2.21 21.64 26.73
CA ALA A 52 3.39 22.01 25.95
C ALA A 52 4.74 21.81 26.66
N VAL A 53 4.76 21.48 27.96
CA VAL A 53 6.01 21.46 28.74
C VAL A 53 6.76 20.11 28.66
N HIS A 54 6.13 19.00 28.23
CA HIS A 54 6.73 17.66 28.38
C HIS A 54 6.60 16.67 27.20
N ARG A 55 6.31 17.11 25.96
CA ARG A 55 6.10 16.15 24.87
C ARG A 55 7.36 15.90 24.04
N HIS A 56 7.97 14.73 24.30
CA HIS A 56 8.77 14.00 23.32
C HIS A 56 7.98 13.86 22.01
N SER A 57 8.69 13.94 20.88
CA SER A 57 8.17 13.58 19.55
C SER A 57 7.58 12.17 19.61
N GLU A 58 6.27 12.02 19.42
CA GLU A 58 5.63 10.71 19.29
C GLU A 58 5.72 10.30 17.81
N ARG A 59 6.54 9.29 17.54
CA ARG A 59 6.71 8.70 16.21
C ARG A 59 6.09 7.30 16.22
N ARG A 60 4.97 7.12 15.52
CA ARG A 60 4.37 5.81 15.30
C ARG A 60 4.71 5.34 13.89
N LYS A 61 5.46 4.23 13.80
CA LYS A 61 5.76 3.56 12.54
C LYS A 61 4.99 2.24 12.48
N ARG A 62 4.19 2.05 11.44
CA ARG A 62 3.60 0.75 11.09
C ARG A 62 4.27 0.25 9.82
N THR A 63 4.67 -1.02 9.81
CA THR A 63 5.32 -1.64 8.67
C THR A 63 4.48 -2.82 8.20
N PHE A 64 4.13 -2.82 6.92
CA PHE A 64 3.57 -3.97 6.23
C PHE A 64 4.68 -4.60 5.41
N ARG A 65 4.78 -5.93 5.47
CA ARG A 65 5.79 -6.69 4.76
C ARG A 65 5.08 -7.86 4.10
N TYR A 66 5.25 -7.97 2.79
CA TYR A 66 4.75 -9.05 1.96
C TYR A 66 5.91 -9.65 1.21
N MET A 67 5.95 -10.97 1.11
CA MET A 67 6.94 -11.70 0.36
C MET A 67 6.19 -12.70 -0.50
N ASN A 68 6.50 -12.74 -1.79
CA ASN A 68 5.85 -13.68 -2.70
C ASN A 68 6.71 -14.95 -2.89
N ASN A 69 6.17 -15.93 -3.61
CA ASN A 69 6.87 -17.20 -3.87
C ASN A 69 8.10 -17.05 -4.79
N LEU A 70 8.27 -15.90 -5.43
CA LEU A 70 9.43 -15.55 -6.26
C LEU A 70 10.52 -14.83 -5.44
N SER A 71 10.40 -14.80 -4.10
CA SER A 71 11.27 -14.06 -3.20
C SER A 71 11.29 -12.55 -3.44
N ASN A 72 10.29 -12.01 -4.15
CA ASN A 72 10.10 -10.57 -4.25
C ASN A 72 9.44 -10.06 -2.97
N GLU A 73 9.95 -8.95 -2.46
CA GLU A 73 9.54 -8.35 -1.21
C GLU A 73 8.92 -6.97 -1.44
N LEU A 74 7.74 -6.77 -0.89
CA LEU A 74 7.07 -5.48 -0.80
C LEU A 74 7.02 -5.04 0.67
N VAL A 75 7.61 -3.89 0.97
CA VAL A 75 7.58 -3.27 2.29
C VAL A 75 6.92 -1.91 2.20
N ILE A 76 5.90 -1.69 3.04
CA ILE A 76 5.20 -0.40 3.12
C ILE A 76 5.37 0.14 4.54
N HIS A 77 5.97 1.32 4.65
CA HIS A 77 6.12 2.03 5.90
C HIS A 77 5.11 3.17 5.97
N GLN A 78 4.19 3.07 6.93
CA GLN A 78 3.36 4.20 7.36
C GLN A 78 4.06 4.86 8.54
N ILE A 79 4.41 6.13 8.38
CA ILE A 79 5.08 6.93 9.40
C ILE A 79 4.15 8.07 9.79
N HIS A 80 3.77 8.10 11.07
CA HIS A 80 3.06 9.22 11.65
C HIS A 80 3.99 9.92 12.65
N GLU A 81 4.34 11.16 12.34
CA GLU A 81 5.20 12.00 13.16
C GLU A 81 4.39 13.15 13.76
N GLN A 82 4.39 13.24 15.09
CA GLN A 82 3.87 14.41 15.78
C GLN A 82 5.04 15.30 16.19
N HIS A 83 5.18 16.47 15.55
CA HIS A 83 6.23 17.44 15.82
C HIS A 83 5.60 18.77 16.28
N PHE A 84 5.84 19.18 17.54
CA PHE A 84 5.39 20.47 18.12
C PHE A 84 4.01 20.97 17.63
N PHE A 85 2.95 20.15 17.69
CA PHE A 85 1.56 20.45 17.23
C PHE A 85 1.23 20.18 15.75
N LYS A 86 2.19 19.79 14.92
CA LYS A 86 1.98 19.36 13.54
C LYS A 86 2.03 17.84 13.44
N ASN A 87 0.97 17.25 12.89
CA ASN A 87 0.97 15.84 12.50
C ASN A 87 1.44 15.76 11.04
N ASN A 88 2.52 15.02 10.80
CA ASN A 88 2.99 14.67 9.46
C ASN A 88 2.73 13.19 9.25
N TYR A 89 2.05 12.86 8.16
CA TYR A 89 1.84 11.48 7.73
C TYR A 89 2.59 11.24 6.44
N CYS A 90 3.42 10.21 6.41
CA CYS A 90 4.20 9.82 5.25
C CYS A 90 4.07 8.32 5.00
N ILE A 91 4.02 7.95 3.72
CA ILE A 91 4.04 6.56 3.27
C ILE A 91 5.31 6.38 2.43
N HIS A 92 6.17 5.45 2.82
CA HIS A 92 7.26 4.99 1.98
C HIS A 92 6.99 3.57 1.50
N VAL A 93 7.27 3.32 0.24
CA VAL A 93 7.04 2.04 -0.42
C VAL A 93 8.37 1.53 -0.92
N TYR A 94 8.71 0.29 -0.58
CA TYR A 94 9.93 -0.37 -1.03
C TYR A 94 9.56 -1.68 -1.70
N PHE A 95 10.16 -1.92 -2.86
CA PHE A 95 10.08 -3.19 -3.57
C PHE A 95 11.49 -3.69 -3.81
N ASN A 96 11.80 -4.88 -3.31
CA ASN A 96 13.16 -5.47 -3.37
C ASN A 96 14.25 -4.49 -2.91
N ALA A 97 14.06 -3.87 -1.74
CA ALA A 97 14.93 -2.85 -1.15
C ALA A 97 15.11 -1.54 -1.96
N THR A 98 14.42 -1.39 -3.09
CA THR A 98 14.41 -0.15 -3.88
C THR A 98 13.19 0.68 -3.50
N GLU A 99 13.33 1.99 -3.35
CA GLU A 99 12.21 2.89 -3.01
C GLU A 99 11.37 3.21 -4.24
N TYR A 100 10.05 3.11 -4.08
CA TYR A 100 9.06 3.37 -5.12
C TYR A 100 8.09 4.47 -4.67
N SER A 101 7.56 5.22 -5.64
CA SER A 101 6.51 6.20 -5.39
C SER A 101 5.18 5.52 -5.04
N TYR A 102 4.28 6.26 -4.38
CA TYR A 102 2.93 5.77 -4.06
C TYR A 102 2.13 5.35 -5.31
N VAL A 103 2.49 5.84 -6.51
CA VAL A 103 1.90 5.39 -7.79
C VAL A 103 1.97 3.87 -7.96
N PHE A 104 3.01 3.21 -7.42
CA PHE A 104 3.11 1.75 -7.45
C PHE A 104 1.98 1.06 -6.66
N ILE A 105 1.54 1.66 -5.54
CA ILE A 105 0.39 1.16 -4.77
C ILE A 105 -0.91 1.33 -5.54
N ASP A 106 -1.08 2.45 -6.25
CA ASP A 106 -2.24 2.67 -7.10
C ASP A 106 -2.33 1.62 -8.22
N GLN A 107 -1.19 1.25 -8.83
CA GLN A 107 -1.15 0.18 -9.83
C GLN A 107 -1.47 -1.19 -9.23
N LEU A 108 -0.90 -1.54 -8.07
CA LEU A 108 -1.25 -2.78 -7.37
C LEU A 108 -2.74 -2.86 -7.06
N LEU A 109 -3.34 -1.76 -6.59
CA LEU A 109 -4.79 -1.67 -6.36
C LEU A 109 -5.60 -1.80 -7.64
N ALA A 110 -5.15 -1.19 -8.76
CA ALA A 110 -5.83 -1.31 -10.05
C ALA A 110 -5.87 -2.77 -10.54
N HIS A 111 -4.75 -3.49 -10.47
CA HIS A 111 -4.68 -4.92 -10.83
C HIS A 111 -5.46 -5.84 -9.88
N LEU A 112 -5.62 -5.45 -8.62
CA LEU A 112 -6.44 -6.19 -7.65
C LEU A 112 -7.94 -5.91 -7.82
N LYS A 113 -8.32 -4.69 -8.24
CA LYS A 113 -9.70 -4.29 -8.54
C LYS A 113 -10.19 -4.85 -9.88
N ALA A 114 -9.28 -5.02 -10.85
CA ALA A 114 -9.62 -5.67 -12.11
C ALA A 114 -10.08 -7.11 -11.84
N PRO A 115 -11.31 -7.50 -12.25
CA PRO A 115 -11.71 -8.90 -12.15
C PRO A 115 -10.70 -9.71 -12.95
N ALA A 116 -10.12 -10.75 -12.32
CA ALA A 116 -9.33 -11.71 -13.06
C ALA A 116 -10.21 -12.21 -14.20
N THR A 117 -9.91 -11.78 -15.42
CA THR A 117 -10.46 -12.37 -16.63
C THR A 117 -9.89 -13.77 -16.66
N SER A 118 -10.59 -14.68 -15.97
CA SER A 118 -10.44 -16.11 -16.18
C SER A 118 -10.48 -16.31 -17.69
N PRO A 119 -9.42 -16.85 -18.33
CA PRO A 119 -9.54 -17.24 -19.72
C PRO A 119 -10.70 -18.23 -19.74
N LEU A 120 -11.76 -17.90 -20.49
CA LEU A 120 -12.86 -18.81 -20.76
C LEU A 120 -12.21 -20.13 -21.17
N ARG A 121 -12.36 -21.16 -20.34
CA ARG A 121 -12.07 -22.53 -20.74
C ARG A 121 -12.91 -22.75 -21.98
N SER A 122 -12.26 -22.90 -23.14
CA SER A 122 -12.95 -23.28 -24.36
C SER A 122 -13.61 -24.62 -24.09
N PHE A 123 -14.93 -24.63 -23.99
CA PHE A 123 -15.67 -25.87 -24.10
C PHE A 123 -15.44 -26.38 -25.52
N GLN A 124 -14.55 -27.35 -25.68
CA GLN A 124 -14.55 -28.18 -26.87
C GLN A 124 -15.83 -29.01 -26.79
N GLU A 125 -16.84 -28.61 -27.57
CA GLU A 125 -17.96 -29.49 -27.89
C GLU A 125 -17.39 -30.73 -28.57
N ILE A 126 -17.40 -31.85 -27.84
CA ILE A 126 -17.29 -33.17 -28.42
C ILE A 126 -18.71 -33.50 -28.90
N THR A 127 -18.91 -33.50 -30.21
CA THR A 127 -20.10 -34.12 -30.82
C THR A 127 -19.63 -35.26 -31.72
N VAL A 128 -20.12 -36.45 -31.36
CA VAL A 128 -19.92 -37.77 -31.97
C VAL A 128 -20.60 -37.85 -33.33
#